data_AF-A0A673ZN89-F1
#
_entry.id   AF-A0A673ZN89-F1
#
_cell.length_a   1.000
_cell.length_b   1.000
_cell.length_c   1.000
_cell.angle_alpha   90.00
_cell.angle_beta   90.00
_cell.angle_gamma   90.00
#
_symmetry.space_group_name_H-M   'P 1'
#
loop_
_entity.id
_entity.type
_entity.pdbx_description
1 polymer ?
#
loop_
_entity_poly.entity_id
_entity_poly.type
_entity_poly.pdbx_seq_one_letter_code
_entity_poly.pdbx_strand_id
1 'polypeptide(L)'
;MASAFEQMRANVGKLLRGIDRYNPENLATLERYVETQVKENAYDLEANLAILKLYQFNPAYFQVTVTSQILLKALTNLPHTDFTLCKCMIDQTHQEERPIRQILYLGNLLETCHFQSFWVYPASWPHLSDIQTHLHKHSECTKKFYQTEVHIPQTSVSQ
;
A
#
# COMPACT_ATOMS: atom_id res chain seq x y z
N MET A 1 20.10 14.05 12.60
CA MET A 1 19.60 12.86 13.33
C MET A 1 18.92 11.97 12.31
N ALA A 2 19.16 10.66 12.33
CA ALA A 2 18.45 9.72 11.45
C ALA A 2 16.95 9.74 11.79
N SER A 3 16.07 9.72 10.79
CA SER A 3 14.62 9.73 11.02
C SER A 3 14.18 8.46 11.77
N ALA A 4 12.99 8.46 12.39
CA ALA A 4 12.53 7.27 13.08
C ALA A 4 12.33 6.10 12.09
N PHE A 5 11.95 6.38 10.85
CA PHE A 5 11.95 5.41 9.75
C PHE A 5 13.33 4.79 9.49
N GLU A 6 14.41 5.57 9.38
CA GLU A 6 15.75 5.03 9.10
C GLU A 6 16.25 4.10 10.23
N GLN A 7 15.98 4.48 11.48
CA GLN A 7 16.33 3.65 12.64
C GLN A 7 15.53 2.33 12.64
N MET A 8 14.22 2.39 12.40
CA MET A 8 13.40 1.18 12.29
C MET A 8 13.78 0.32 11.10
N ARG A 9 14.15 0.92 9.96
CA ARG A 9 14.57 0.21 8.75
C ARG A 9 15.80 -0.66 8.99
N ALA A 10 16.79 -0.14 9.71
CA ALA A 10 17.98 -0.92 10.07
C ALA A 10 17.64 -2.12 10.97
N ASN A 11 16.67 -1.97 11.88
CA ASN A 11 16.20 -3.05 12.74
C ASN A 11 15.40 -4.10 11.93
N VAL A 12 14.43 -3.65 11.13
CA VAL A 12 13.62 -4.51 10.26
C VAL A 12 14.51 -5.27 9.27
N GLY A 13 15.51 -4.63 8.68
CA GLY A 13 16.48 -5.28 7.79
C GLY A 13 17.30 -6.39 8.45
N LYS A 14 17.37 -6.46 9.78
CA LYS A 14 17.93 -7.62 10.51
C LYS A 14 16.89 -8.72 10.66
N LEU A 15 15.65 -8.37 11.01
CA LEU A 15 14.55 -9.32 11.19
C LEU A 15 14.17 -10.04 9.88
N LEU A 16 14.37 -9.38 8.74
CA LEU A 16 14.11 -9.98 7.42
C LEU A 16 15.20 -10.94 6.95
N ARG A 17 16.31 -11.08 7.69
CA ARG A 17 17.40 -11.99 7.35
C ARG A 17 17.22 -13.36 7.99
N GLY A 18 17.59 -14.41 7.26
CA GLY A 18 17.62 -15.77 7.79
C GLY A 18 16.22 -16.31 8.09
N ILE A 19 16.10 -17.00 9.21
CA ILE A 19 14.87 -17.69 9.63
C ILE A 19 13.86 -16.77 10.33
N ASP A 20 14.34 -15.67 10.92
CA ASP A 20 13.51 -14.73 11.71
C ASP A 20 12.42 -14.05 10.88
N ARG A 21 12.59 -14.01 9.56
CA ARG A 21 11.60 -13.49 8.61
C ARG A 21 10.25 -14.22 8.64
N TYR A 22 10.22 -15.43 9.17
CA TYR A 22 9.01 -16.26 9.29
C TYR A 22 8.51 -16.35 10.74
N ASN A 23 9.16 -15.69 11.70
CA ASN A 23 8.72 -15.68 13.09
C ASN A 23 7.53 -14.71 13.27
N PRO A 24 6.32 -15.19 13.63
CA PRO A 24 5.16 -14.33 13.86
C PRO A 24 5.33 -13.37 15.05
N GLU A 25 6.27 -13.60 15.97
CA GLU A 25 6.56 -12.65 17.07
C GLU A 25 7.08 -11.31 16.54
N ASN A 26 7.73 -11.31 15.37
CA ASN A 26 8.22 -10.09 14.73
C ASN A 26 7.10 -9.25 14.11
N LEU A 27 5.90 -9.81 13.97
CA LEU A 27 4.80 -9.22 13.22
C LEU A 27 4.38 -7.88 13.84
N ALA A 28 4.26 -7.79 15.17
CA ALA A 28 3.95 -6.54 15.85
C ALA A 28 4.96 -5.39 15.55
N THR A 29 6.24 -5.73 15.41
CA THR A 29 7.28 -4.75 15.03
C THR A 29 7.15 -4.33 13.58
N LEU A 30 6.85 -5.28 12.69
CA LEU A 30 6.67 -5.04 11.27
C LEU A 30 5.40 -4.23 10.97
N GLU A 31 4.29 -4.48 11.67
CA GLU A 31 3.05 -3.70 11.56
C GLU A 31 3.28 -2.25 11.96
N ARG A 32 3.95 -2.01 13.09
CA ARG A 32 4.34 -0.66 13.51
C ARG A 32 5.26 0.01 12.50
N TYR A 33 6.09 -0.76 11.78
CA TYR A 33 6.91 -0.23 10.71
C TYR A 33 6.09 0.24 9.50
N VAL A 34 4.98 -0.42 9.18
CA VAL A 34 4.02 0.05 8.16
C VAL A 34 3.38 1.37 8.59
N GLU A 35 3.00 1.52 9.86
CA GLU A 35 2.49 2.82 10.33
C GLU A 35 3.54 3.94 10.18
N THR A 36 4.80 3.66 10.44
CA THR A 36 5.90 4.63 10.23
C THR A 36 6.08 4.94 8.75
N GLN A 37 5.98 3.95 7.85
CA GLN A 37 5.98 4.17 6.39
C GLN A 37 4.87 5.14 5.96
N VAL A 38 3.67 4.99 6.54
CA VAL A 38 2.53 5.86 6.29
C VAL A 38 2.77 7.28 6.82
N LYS A 39 3.27 7.41 8.06
CA LYS A 39 3.50 8.71 8.72
C LYS A 39 4.63 9.52 8.10
N GLU A 40 5.75 8.87 7.76
CA GLU A 40 6.94 9.53 7.20
C GLU A 40 6.96 9.54 5.66
N ASN A 41 5.90 9.09 5.00
CA ASN A 41 5.84 8.92 3.54
C ASN A 41 7.04 8.11 2.99
N ALA A 42 7.43 7.07 3.71
CA ALA A 42 8.53 6.18 3.33
C ALA A 42 7.98 4.84 2.82
N TYR A 43 8.76 4.07 2.07
CA TYR A 43 8.28 2.83 1.48
C TYR A 43 9.37 1.75 1.47
N ASP A 44 9.00 0.55 1.91
CA ASP A 44 9.87 -0.61 1.91
C ASP A 44 9.08 -1.86 1.46
N LEU A 45 9.21 -2.21 0.18
CA LEU A 45 8.49 -3.34 -0.42
C LEU A 45 8.87 -4.68 0.23
N GLU A 46 10.14 -4.87 0.59
CA GLU A 46 10.61 -6.15 1.13
C GLU A 46 9.93 -6.44 2.48
N ALA A 47 9.85 -5.44 3.35
CA ALA A 47 9.13 -5.53 4.61
C ALA A 47 7.63 -5.78 4.39
N ASN A 48 7.02 -5.08 3.44
CA ASN A 48 5.59 -5.21 3.14
C ASN A 48 5.24 -6.63 2.64
N LEU A 49 6.04 -7.18 1.73
CA LEU A 49 5.85 -8.55 1.23
C LEU A 49 6.09 -9.59 2.33
N ALA A 50 7.04 -9.36 3.24
CA ALA A 50 7.27 -10.25 4.38
C ALA A 50 6.06 -10.30 5.33
N ILE A 51 5.43 -9.16 5.61
CA ILE A 51 4.19 -9.11 6.43
C ILE A 51 3.06 -9.90 5.75
N LEU A 52 2.81 -9.66 4.46
CA LEU A 52 1.78 -10.39 3.71
C LEU A 52 2.08 -11.90 3.67
N LYS A 53 3.36 -12.28 3.58
CA LYS A 53 3.77 -13.68 3.64
C LYS A 53 3.53 -14.30 5.03
N LEU A 54 3.81 -13.56 6.10
CA LEU A 54 3.55 -14.02 7.47
C LEU A 54 2.04 -14.22 7.71
N TYR A 55 1.20 -13.33 7.18
CA TYR A 55 -0.25 -13.49 7.24
C TYR A 55 -0.75 -14.73 6.49
N GLN A 56 -0.19 -15.05 5.31
CA GLN A 56 -0.51 -16.30 4.61
C GLN A 56 -0.19 -17.54 5.45
N PHE A 57 0.97 -17.54 6.12
CA PHE A 57 1.36 -18.67 6.96
C PHE A 57 0.58 -18.74 8.28
N ASN A 58 0.10 -17.61 8.78
CA ASN A 58 -0.59 -17.52 10.05
C ASN A 58 -1.87 -16.67 9.93
N PRO A 59 -2.97 -17.24 9.36
CA PRO A 59 -4.21 -16.49 9.09
C PRO A 59 -4.84 -15.84 10.33
N ALA A 60 -4.60 -16.39 11.52
CA ALA A 60 -5.09 -15.84 12.79
C ALA A 60 -4.54 -14.44 13.12
N TYR A 61 -3.41 -14.06 12.54
CA TYR A 61 -2.80 -12.74 12.73
C TYR A 61 -3.17 -11.74 11.63
N PHE A 62 -3.98 -12.13 10.64
CA PHE A 62 -4.30 -11.27 9.51
C PHE A 62 -4.93 -9.94 9.97
N GLN A 63 -4.30 -8.82 9.64
CA GLN A 63 -4.83 -7.50 9.94
C GLN A 63 -5.25 -6.75 8.68
N VAL A 64 -6.55 -6.55 8.56
CA VAL A 64 -7.18 -5.82 7.45
C VAL A 64 -6.60 -4.40 7.30
N THR A 65 -6.41 -3.69 8.41
CA THR A 65 -5.90 -2.31 8.41
C THR A 65 -4.48 -2.22 7.86
N VAL A 66 -3.58 -3.11 8.28
CA VAL A 66 -2.17 -3.12 7.84
C VAL A 66 -2.08 -3.52 6.37
N THR A 67 -2.81 -4.57 5.96
CA THR A 67 -2.89 -4.99 4.55
C THR A 67 -3.41 -3.85 3.66
N SER A 68 -4.42 -3.11 4.13
CA SER A 68 -4.95 -1.95 3.41
C SER A 68 -3.91 -0.85 3.23
N GLN A 69 -3.14 -0.53 4.28
CA GLN A 69 -2.06 0.45 4.21
C GLN A 69 -0.95 0.03 3.24
N ILE A 70 -0.55 -1.24 3.27
CA ILE A 70 0.43 -1.82 2.33
C ILE A 70 -0.04 -1.64 0.88
N LEU A 71 -1.29 -2.03 0.59
CA LEU A 71 -1.85 -1.93 -0.76
C LEU A 71 -1.92 -0.48 -1.24
N LEU A 72 -2.34 0.46 -0.39
CA LEU A 72 -2.37 1.88 -0.73
C LEU A 72 -0.97 2.43 -1.00
N LYS A 73 0.01 2.06 -0.16
CA LYS A 73 1.40 2.44 -0.36
C LYS A 73 1.94 1.90 -1.69
N ALA A 74 1.62 0.66 -2.03
CA ALA A 74 1.99 0.08 -3.33
C ALA A 74 1.32 0.80 -4.51
N LEU A 75 0.04 1.19 -4.39
CA LEU A 75 -0.66 2.00 -5.42
C LEU A 75 0.02 3.34 -5.67
N THR A 76 0.58 3.94 -4.62
CA THR A 76 1.24 5.26 -4.74
C THR A 76 2.64 5.20 -5.35
N ASN A 77 3.22 4.00 -5.50
CA ASN A 77 4.54 3.77 -6.09
C ASN A 77 4.49 3.17 -7.51
N LEU A 78 3.37 3.33 -8.23
CA LEU A 78 3.30 3.02 -9.67
C LEU A 78 4.35 3.83 -10.45
N PRO A 79 4.94 3.28 -11.53
CA PRO A 79 4.47 2.15 -12.36
C PRO A 79 4.98 0.76 -11.94
N HIS A 80 5.60 0.62 -10.77
CA HIS A 80 6.17 -0.66 -10.36
C HIS A 80 5.10 -1.75 -10.15
N THR A 81 5.43 -3.00 -10.47
CA THR A 81 4.56 -4.19 -10.35
C THR A 81 4.24 -4.58 -8.89
N ASP A 82 4.71 -3.78 -7.93
CA ASP A 82 4.54 -3.92 -6.49
C ASP A 82 3.09 -4.16 -6.08
N PHE A 83 2.14 -3.43 -6.69
CA PHE A 83 0.73 -3.60 -6.38
C PHE A 83 0.22 -4.99 -6.76
N THR A 84 0.59 -5.47 -7.95
CA THR A 84 0.28 -6.82 -8.41
C THR A 84 0.94 -7.87 -7.51
N LEU A 85 2.19 -7.66 -7.10
CA LEU A 85 2.88 -8.56 -6.17
C LEU A 85 2.16 -8.64 -4.81
N CYS A 86 1.77 -7.49 -4.24
CA CYS A 86 1.02 -7.44 -2.99
C CYS A 86 -0.34 -8.15 -3.11
N LYS A 87 -1.05 -7.91 -4.22
CA LYS A 87 -2.33 -8.58 -4.51
C LYS A 87 -2.17 -10.11 -4.56
N CYS A 88 -1.16 -10.62 -5.25
CA CYS A 88 -0.88 -12.06 -5.33
C CYS A 88 -0.53 -12.70 -3.97
N MET A 89 -0.19 -11.88 -2.98
CA MET A 89 0.18 -12.33 -1.64
C MET A 89 -1.00 -12.30 -0.65
N ILE A 90 -2.20 -11.97 -1.10
CA ILE A 90 -3.42 -11.93 -0.28
C ILE A 90 -4.35 -13.03 -0.77
N ASP A 91 -4.85 -13.87 0.13
CA ASP A 91 -5.80 -14.94 -0.23
C ASP A 91 -7.11 -14.37 -0.77
N GLN A 92 -7.74 -15.11 -1.69
CA GLN A 92 -8.98 -14.69 -2.36
C GLN A 92 -10.09 -14.28 -1.37
N THR A 93 -10.23 -14.99 -0.25
CA THR A 93 -11.21 -14.68 0.81
C THR A 93 -10.99 -13.28 1.36
N HIS A 94 -9.75 -12.94 1.71
CA HIS A 94 -9.38 -11.63 2.23
C HIS A 94 -9.42 -10.53 1.15
N GLN A 95 -9.22 -10.87 -0.13
CA GLN A 95 -9.39 -9.92 -1.23
C GLN A 95 -10.83 -9.42 -1.38
N GLU A 96 -11.82 -10.22 -0.97
CA GLU A 96 -13.24 -9.85 -1.05
C GLU A 96 -13.71 -9.01 0.15
N GLU A 97 -12.92 -8.97 1.22
CA GLU A 97 -13.20 -8.19 2.42
C GLU A 97 -13.07 -6.68 2.19
N ARG A 98 -13.86 -5.90 2.92
CA ARG A 98 -13.74 -4.43 2.91
C ARG A 98 -12.75 -3.98 3.99
N PRO A 99 -11.86 -3.00 3.70
CA PRO A 99 -11.77 -2.20 2.49
C PRO A 99 -10.77 -2.73 1.44
N ILE A 100 -10.26 -3.95 1.58
CA ILE A 100 -9.26 -4.52 0.65
C ILE A 100 -9.81 -4.59 -0.77
N ARG A 101 -11.02 -5.16 -0.96
CA ARG A 101 -11.69 -5.23 -2.26
C ARG A 101 -11.79 -3.87 -2.96
N GLN A 102 -12.06 -2.85 -2.17
CA GLN A 102 -12.22 -1.47 -2.63
C GLN A 102 -10.90 -0.91 -3.14
N ILE A 103 -9.80 -1.16 -2.43
CA ILE A 103 -8.45 -0.75 -2.82
C ILE A 103 -7.99 -1.52 -4.07
N LEU A 104 -8.30 -2.82 -4.16
CA LEU A 104 -8.03 -3.63 -5.35
C LEU A 104 -8.76 -3.09 -6.59
N TYR A 105 -10.00 -2.65 -6.44
CA TYR A 105 -10.74 -2.01 -7.51
C TYR A 105 -10.10 -0.68 -7.95
N LEU A 106 -9.66 0.15 -6.99
CA LEU A 106 -8.92 1.38 -7.31
C LEU A 106 -7.64 1.08 -8.10
N GLY A 107 -6.90 0.04 -7.73
CA GLY A 107 -5.74 -0.41 -8.50
C GLY A 107 -6.08 -0.84 -9.92
N ASN A 108 -7.18 -1.57 -10.12
CA ASN A 108 -7.64 -1.95 -11.45
C ASN A 108 -7.99 -0.71 -12.31
N LEU A 109 -8.62 0.32 -11.72
CA LEU A 109 -8.89 1.57 -12.43
C LEU A 109 -7.61 2.26 -12.88
N LEU A 110 -6.54 2.23 -12.07
CA LEU A 110 -5.23 2.77 -12.46
C LEU A 110 -4.53 1.93 -13.53
N GLU A 111 -4.58 0.60 -13.43
CA GLU A 111 -4.04 -0.33 -14.44
C GLU A 111 -4.75 -0.19 -15.79
N THR A 112 -6.04 0.11 -15.79
CA THR A 112 -6.88 0.26 -16.99
C THR A 112 -7.07 1.72 -17.42
N CYS A 113 -6.32 2.66 -16.82
CA CYS A 113 -6.35 4.09 -17.15
C CYS A 113 -7.71 4.80 -16.96
N HIS A 114 -8.59 4.30 -16.10
CA HIS A 114 -9.87 4.91 -15.75
C HIS A 114 -9.74 5.97 -14.64
N PHE A 115 -8.98 7.03 -14.90
CA PHE A 115 -8.64 8.05 -13.90
C PHE A 115 -9.83 8.85 -13.37
N GLN A 116 -10.79 9.18 -14.23
CA GLN A 116 -11.99 9.93 -13.82
C GLN A 116 -12.75 9.17 -12.74
N SER A 117 -12.94 7.86 -12.93
CA SER A 117 -13.57 6.99 -11.94
C SER A 117 -12.71 6.85 -10.68
N PHE A 118 -11.38 6.78 -10.83
CA PHE A 118 -10.46 6.66 -9.71
C PHE A 118 -10.53 7.85 -8.73
N TRP A 119 -10.74 9.08 -9.20
CA TRP A 119 -10.84 10.26 -8.32
C TRP A 119 -12.22 10.45 -7.70
N VAL A 120 -13.29 10.06 -8.40
CA VAL A 120 -14.68 10.16 -7.92
C VAL A 120 -15.00 9.10 -6.87
N TYR A 121 -14.49 7.89 -7.03
CA TYR A 121 -14.89 6.74 -6.21
C TYR A 121 -14.47 6.86 -4.72
N PRO A 122 -13.24 7.29 -4.37
CA PRO A 122 -12.85 7.53 -2.98
C PRO A 122 -13.69 8.60 -2.28
N ALA A 123 -14.16 9.63 -3.02
CA ALA A 123 -15.02 10.70 -2.49
C ALA A 123 -16.38 10.20 -1.98
N SER A 124 -16.82 9.03 -2.43
CA SER A 124 -18.07 8.42 -2.00
C SER A 124 -17.96 7.62 -0.69
N TRP A 125 -16.77 7.48 -0.09
CA TRP A 125 -16.53 6.63 1.08
C TRP A 125 -16.03 7.41 2.31
N PRO A 126 -16.95 7.97 3.13
CA PRO A 126 -16.58 8.82 4.26
C PRO A 126 -15.81 8.08 5.37
N HIS A 127 -15.96 6.76 5.50
CA HIS A 127 -15.20 5.93 6.46
C HIS A 127 -13.74 5.70 6.05
N LEU A 128 -13.37 6.08 4.83
CA LEU A 128 -12.03 5.97 4.27
C LEU A 128 -11.37 7.34 4.12
N SER A 129 -11.80 8.35 4.89
CA SER A 129 -11.20 9.69 4.91
C SER A 129 -9.69 9.66 5.14
N ASP A 130 -9.21 8.70 5.93
CA ASP A 130 -7.79 8.48 6.17
C ASP A 130 -7.07 7.97 4.91
N ILE A 131 -7.71 7.07 4.17
CA ILE A 131 -7.24 6.58 2.87
C ILE A 131 -7.26 7.71 1.84
N GLN A 132 -8.31 8.54 1.80
CA GLN A 132 -8.37 9.69 0.91
C GLN A 132 -7.28 10.71 1.22
N THR A 133 -7.04 11.00 2.50
CA THR A 133 -5.96 11.91 2.92
C THR A 133 -4.60 11.33 2.54
N HIS A 134 -4.42 10.01 2.68
CA HIS A 134 -3.22 9.30 2.27
C HIS A 134 -3.04 9.36 0.75
N LEU A 135 -4.05 8.97 -0.03
CA LEU A 135 -4.03 9.04 -1.49
C LEU A 135 -3.84 10.47 -1.99
N HIS A 136 -4.46 11.49 -1.37
CA HIS A 136 -4.36 12.89 -1.79
C HIS A 136 -2.95 13.44 -1.56
N LYS A 137 -2.34 13.17 -0.39
CA LYS A 137 -0.94 13.52 -0.11
C LYS A 137 0.05 12.84 -1.06
N HIS A 138 -0.26 11.61 -1.49
CA HIS A 138 0.61 10.83 -2.37
C HIS A 138 0.32 11.06 -3.87
N SER A 139 -0.85 11.63 -4.22
CA SER A 139 -1.31 11.80 -5.60
C SER A 139 -0.47 12.76 -6.44
N GLU A 140 0.30 13.65 -5.83
CA GLU A 140 1.14 14.61 -6.57
C GLU A 140 2.22 13.91 -7.42
N CYS A 141 2.78 12.80 -6.94
CA CYS A 141 3.73 11.98 -7.70
C CYS A 141 3.04 11.14 -8.78
N THR A 142 1.90 10.55 -8.45
CA THR A 142 1.11 9.73 -9.37
C THR A 142 0.55 10.59 -10.52
N LYS A 143 0.05 11.80 -10.23
CA LYS A 143 -0.40 12.79 -11.23
C LYS A 143 0.73 13.21 -12.17
N LYS A 144 1.94 13.48 -11.65
CA LYS A 144 3.11 13.82 -12.49
C LYS A 144 3.53 12.68 -13.40
N PHE A 145 3.50 11.44 -12.92
CA PHE A 145 3.80 10.26 -13.72
C PHE A 145 2.81 10.09 -14.88
N TYR A 146 1.50 10.13 -14.60
CA TYR A 146 0.47 10.01 -15.64
C TYR A 146 0.43 11.19 -16.63
N GLN A 147 0.79 12.40 -16.18
CA GLN A 147 0.95 13.56 -17.06
C GLN A 147 2.15 13.43 -18.01
N THR A 148 3.22 12.75 -17.60
CA THR A 148 4.47 12.67 -18.37
C THR A 148 4.49 11.47 -19.33
N GLU A 149 4.00 10.31 -18.89
CA GLU A 149 4.13 9.04 -19.63
C GLU A 149 2.91 8.72 -20.52
N VAL A 150 1.70 9.18 -20.15
CA VAL A 150 0.44 8.76 -20.82
C VAL A 150 -0.17 9.88 -21.68
N HIS A 151 0.45 11.07 -21.75
CA HIS A 151 -0.01 12.21 -22.57
C HIS A 151 -1.49 12.58 -22.35
N ILE A 152 -1.97 12.45 -21.11
CA ILE A 152 -3.37 12.69 -20.75
C ILE A 152 -3.63 14.21 -20.73
N PRO A 153 -4.64 14.73 -21.45
CA PRO A 153 -4.97 16.15 -21.44
C PRO A 153 -5.40 16.61 -20.04
N GLN A 154 -4.93 17.80 -19.66
CA GLN A 154 -5.07 18.46 -18.34
C GLN A 154 -6.50 18.50 -17.78
N THR A 155 -7.50 18.38 -18.65
CA THR A 155 -8.93 18.35 -18.31
C THR A 155 -9.36 17.12 -17.51
N SER A 156 -8.60 16.02 -17.54
CA SER A 156 -9.01 14.74 -16.93
C SER A 156 -8.54 14.57 -15.46
N VAL A 157 -7.67 15.46 -14.99
CA VAL A 157 -7.01 15.39 -13.66
C VAL A 157 -7.48 16.53 -12.73
N SER A 158 -8.22 17.51 -13.27
CA SER A 158 -8.53 18.79 -12.61
C SER A 158 -9.97 18.88 -12.05
N GLN A 159 -10.67 17.76 -11.86
CA GLN A 159 -11.99 17.74 -11.20
C GLN A 159 -11.98 16.82 -9.98
#